data_AF-A0AAD9XAI9-F1
#
_entry.id   AF-A0AAD9XAI9-F1
#
_cell.length_a   1.000
_cell.length_b   1.000
_cell.length_c   1.000
_cell.angle_alpha   90.00
_cell.angle_beta   90.00
_cell.angle_gamma   90.00
#
_symmetry.space_group_name_H-M   'P 1'
#
loop_
_entity.id
_entity.type
_entity.pdbx_description
1 polymer ?
#
loop_
_entity_poly.entity_id
_entity_poly.type
_entity_poly.pdbx_seq_one_letter_code
_entity_poly.pdbx_strand_id
1 'polypeptide(L)'
;SVDFSYSGATGPSNWGILKSEYALCSSGKNQSPVNIIQNNTVLNQKLTLQSKQYNYFANATLNNLVYHIGLHYNEDIGGMEIN
;
A
#
# COMPACT_ATOMS: atom_id res chain seq x y z
N SER A 1 0.45 -8.70 -19.98
CA SER A 1 0.85 -9.88 -19.19
C SER A 1 1.23 -9.39 -17.80
N VAL A 2 0.86 -10.10 -16.73
CA VAL A 2 1.27 -9.71 -15.37
C VAL A 2 2.61 -10.38 -15.10
N ASP A 3 3.66 -9.58 -14.98
CA ASP A 3 5.04 -10.05 -14.86
C ASP A 3 5.42 -10.43 -13.42
N PHE A 4 4.43 -10.70 -12.55
CA PHE A 4 4.60 -11.14 -11.17
C PHE A 4 3.41 -11.98 -10.72
N SER A 5 3.58 -12.73 -9.63
CA SER A 5 2.52 -13.50 -8.97
C SER A 5 2.72 -13.51 -7.45
N TYR A 6 1.76 -14.06 -6.73
CA TYR A 6 1.89 -14.33 -5.29
C TYR A 6 2.39 -15.75 -4.98
N SER A 7 2.75 -16.53 -5.99
CA SER A 7 3.17 -17.93 -5.85
C SER A 7 4.06 -18.41 -7.02
N GLY A 8 4.83 -19.48 -6.80
CA GLY A 8 5.67 -20.07 -7.85
C GLY A 8 6.89 -19.23 -8.21
N ALA A 9 7.42 -19.44 -9.42
CA ALA A 9 8.69 -18.84 -9.86
C ALA A 9 8.67 -17.30 -9.90
N THR A 10 7.52 -16.68 -10.18
CA THR A 10 7.32 -15.23 -10.19
C THR A 10 6.77 -14.68 -8.87
N GLY A 11 6.88 -15.47 -7.79
CA GLY A 11 6.38 -15.14 -6.46
C GLY A 11 7.18 -14.04 -5.73
N PRO A 12 6.71 -13.61 -4.54
CA PRO A 12 7.25 -12.44 -3.82
C PRO A 12 8.75 -12.51 -3.51
N SER A 13 9.28 -13.70 -3.22
CA SER A 13 10.72 -13.90 -2.98
C SER A 13 11.59 -13.55 -4.20
N ASN A 14 11.01 -13.49 -5.39
CA ASN A 14 11.71 -13.24 -6.65
C ASN A 14 11.34 -11.90 -7.30
N TRP A 15 10.38 -11.13 -6.79
CA TRP A 15 9.92 -9.89 -7.44
C TRP A 15 11.07 -8.94 -7.79
N GLY A 16 12.06 -8.80 -6.91
CA GLY A 16 13.19 -7.90 -7.11
C GLY A 16 14.15 -8.29 -8.24
N ILE A 17 14.06 -9.50 -8.78
CA ILE A 17 14.90 -9.96 -9.90
C ILE A 17 14.11 -10.16 -11.20
N LEU A 18 12.79 -9.95 -11.20
CA LEU A 18 11.96 -10.12 -12.40
C LEU A 18 12.26 -9.02 -13.43
N LYS A 19 12.52 -7.79 -12.97
CA LYS A 19 12.88 -6.63 -13.78
C LYS A 19 13.77 -5.65 -13.03
N SER A 20 14.55 -4.86 -13.75
CA SER A 20 15.41 -3.80 -13.18
C SER A 20 14.63 -2.80 -12.33
N GLU A 21 13.42 -2.44 -12.74
CA GLU A 21 12.59 -1.46 -12.04
C GLU A 21 12.05 -1.99 -10.71
N TYR A 22 12.07 -3.31 -10.50
CA TYR A 22 11.53 -3.96 -9.30
C TYR A 22 12.60 -4.20 -8.24
N ALA A 23 13.86 -3.83 -8.49
CA ALA A 23 15.00 -4.15 -7.62
C ALA A 23 14.81 -3.75 -6.14
N LEU A 24 14.00 -2.73 -5.86
CA LEU A 24 13.68 -2.33 -4.48
C LEU A 24 12.86 -3.37 -3.70
N CYS A 25 12.13 -4.27 -4.37
CA CYS A 25 11.38 -5.34 -3.71
C CYS A 25 12.29 -6.32 -2.94
N SER A 26 13.57 -6.45 -3.32
CA SER A 26 14.56 -7.27 -2.61
C SER A 26 15.64 -6.46 -1.91
N SER A 27 16.04 -5.30 -2.46
CA SER A 27 17.14 -4.48 -1.92
C SER A 27 16.68 -3.36 -0.96
N GLY A 28 15.38 -3.04 -0.94
CA GLY A 28 14.82 -2.01 -0.08
C GLY A 28 14.94 -2.37 1.41
N LYS A 29 15.35 -1.41 2.23
CA LYS A 29 15.50 -1.60 3.69
C LYS A 29 14.26 -1.21 4.50
N ASN A 30 13.35 -0.46 3.88
CA ASN A 30 12.09 0.01 4.47
C ASN A 30 10.92 -0.54 3.65
N GLN A 31 10.78 -1.86 3.60
CA GLN A 31 9.70 -2.54 2.86
C GLN A 31 8.51 -2.85 3.78
N SER A 32 7.33 -2.98 3.17
CA SER A 32 6.09 -3.42 3.83
C SER A 32 5.64 -4.77 3.26
N PRO A 33 4.84 -5.57 3.99
CA PRO A 33 4.36 -5.33 5.35
C PRO A 33 5.43 -5.59 6.42
N VAL A 34 5.18 -5.09 7.64
CA VAL A 34 5.98 -5.37 8.84
C VAL A 34 5.11 -5.98 9.93
N ASN A 35 5.72 -6.77 10.82
CA ASN A 35 5.03 -7.26 12.00
C ASN A 35 4.95 -6.16 13.08
N ILE A 36 3.75 -5.68 13.39
CA ILE A 36 3.54 -4.68 14.45
C ILE A 36 3.43 -5.38 15.79
N ILE A 37 4.51 -5.38 16.55
CA ILE A 37 4.57 -5.90 17.92
C ILE A 37 4.38 -4.73 18.87
N GLN A 38 3.23 -4.66 19.57
CA GLN A 38 2.87 -3.53 20.44
C GLN A 38 3.98 -3.17 21.44
N ASN A 39 4.62 -4.16 22.06
CA ASN A 39 5.72 -3.94 23.03
C ASN A 39 6.97 -3.29 22.41
N ASN A 40 7.13 -3.35 21.09
CA ASN A 40 8.24 -2.73 20.36
C ASN A 40 7.86 -1.37 19.75
N THR A 41 6.67 -0.85 20.04
CA THR A 41 6.22 0.46 19.57
C THR A 41 6.62 1.57 20.52
N VAL A 42 6.83 2.77 19.97
CA VAL A 42 7.06 3.99 20.76
C VAL A 42 5.78 4.81 20.75
N LEU A 43 5.20 5.02 21.93
CA LEU A 43 4.04 5.89 22.06
C LEU A 43 4.46 7.35 21.82
N ASN A 44 3.97 7.93 20.74
CA ASN A 44 4.06 9.36 20.50
C ASN A 44 2.72 10.03 20.81
N GLN A 45 2.61 10.66 21.99
CA GLN A 45 1.37 11.36 22.40
C GLN A 45 1.07 12.60 21.56
N LYS A 46 2.04 13.10 20.77
CA LYS A 46 1.84 14.21 19.84
C LYS A 46 1.32 13.75 18.47
N LEU A 47 1.45 12.46 18.16
CA LEU A 47 0.95 11.85 16.93
C LEU A 47 -0.57 11.69 17.04
N THR A 48 -1.29 12.74 16.66
CA THR A 48 -2.74 12.80 16.78
C THR A 48 -3.38 12.99 15.40
N LEU A 49 -4.53 12.37 15.19
CA LEU A 49 -5.37 12.66 14.02
C LEU A 49 -5.91 14.09 14.14
N GLN A 50 -5.45 14.98 13.27
CA GLN A 50 -5.89 16.38 13.27
C GLN A 50 -7.21 16.55 12.52
N SER A 51 -7.29 15.98 11.33
CA SER A 51 -8.50 16.04 10.50
C SER A 51 -8.68 14.76 9.69
N LYS A 52 -9.95 14.41 9.44
CA LYS A 52 -10.34 13.35 8.51
C LYS A 52 -11.61 13.80 7.82
N GLN A 53 -11.46 14.35 6.63
CA GLN A 53 -12.55 14.94 5.86
C GLN A 53 -12.58 14.27 4.51
N TYR A 54 -13.57 13.40 4.31
CA TYR A 54 -13.83 12.80 3.01
C TYR A 54 -15.19 13.24 2.47
N ASN A 55 -15.29 13.39 1.16
CA ASN A 55 -16.54 13.72 0.49
C ASN A 55 -17.59 12.65 0.76
N TYR A 56 -18.79 13.09 1.14
CA TYR A 56 -19.88 12.17 1.48
C TYR A 56 -20.38 11.38 0.26
N PHE A 57 -20.30 11.98 -0.92
CA PHE A 57 -20.57 11.33 -2.19
C PHE A 57 -19.37 11.54 -3.12
N ALA A 58 -18.99 10.49 -3.84
CA ALA A 58 -17.96 10.56 -4.86
C ALA A 58 -18.23 9.51 -5.94
N ASN A 59 -17.98 9.87 -7.20
CA ASN A 59 -18.06 8.91 -8.30
C ASN A 59 -16.80 8.04 -8.32
N ALA A 60 -16.99 6.72 -8.44
CA ALA A 60 -15.89 5.77 -8.42
C ALA A 60 -16.13 4.59 -9.35
N THR A 61 -15.04 3.94 -9.76
CA THR A 61 -15.04 2.73 -10.58
C THR A 61 -14.40 1.58 -9.81
N LEU A 62 -15.10 0.44 -9.76
CA LEU A 62 -14.57 -0.79 -9.18
C LEU A 62 -13.71 -1.50 -10.23
N ASN A 63 -12.41 -1.62 -9.95
CA ASN A 63 -11.44 -2.26 -10.83
C ASN A 63 -11.05 -3.63 -10.26
N ASN A 64 -11.15 -4.67 -11.09
CA ASN A 64 -10.57 -5.98 -10.79
C ASN A 64 -9.36 -6.18 -11.71
N LEU A 65 -8.15 -6.11 -11.13
CA LEU A 65 -6.89 -6.23 -11.85
C LEU A 65 -6.25 -7.63 -11.68
N VAL A 66 -7.03 -8.63 -11.27
CA VAL A 66 -6.60 -10.02 -10.97
C VAL A 66 -5.74 -10.14 -9.71
N TYR A 67 -4.73 -9.28 -9.54
CA TYR A 67 -3.87 -9.27 -8.36
C TYR A 67 -4.39 -8.38 -7.21
N HIS A 68 -5.40 -7.54 -7.47
CA HIS A 68 -6.20 -6.86 -6.44
C HIS A 68 -7.56 -6.43 -7.00
N ILE A 69 -8.50 -6.15 -6.10
CA ILE A 69 -9.74 -5.42 -6.37
C ILE A 69 -9.61 -4.07 -5.66
N GLY A 70 -9.80 -2.98 -6.40
CA GLY A 70 -9.61 -1.62 -5.89
C GLY A 70 -10.70 -0.68 -6.37
N LEU A 71 -11.05 0.29 -5.53
CA LEU A 71 -11.93 1.39 -5.90
C LEU A 71 -11.08 2.56 -6.38
N HIS A 72 -11.33 3.03 -7.60
CA HIS A 72 -10.72 4.24 -8.14
C HIS A 72 -11.73 5.37 -8.08
N TYR A 73 -11.44 6.38 -7.25
CA TYR A 73 -12.22 7.62 -7.22
C TYR A 73 -11.80 8.52 -8.38
N ASN A 74 -12.78 9.03 -9.13
CA ASN A 74 -12.53 9.83 -10.33
C ASN A 74 -12.25 11.31 -10.02
N GLU A 75 -12.21 11.66 -8.74
CA GLU A 75 -12.04 13.00 -8.21
C GLU A 75 -11.30 12.95 -6.89
N ASP A 76 -10.81 14.11 -6.44
CA ASP A 76 -10.33 14.26 -5.07
C ASP A 76 -11.50 14.05 -4.10
N ILE A 77 -11.33 13.13 -3.17
CA ILE A 77 -12.34 12.79 -2.17
C ILE A 77 -12.04 13.38 -0.80
N GLY A 78 -11.05 14.26 -0.67
CA GLY A 78 -10.53 14.73 0.60
C GLY A 78 -9.48 13.79 1.18
N GLY A 79 -9.19 13.93 2.46
CA GLY A 79 -8.01 13.30 3.04
C GLY A 79 -8.01 13.21 4.57
N MET A 80 -6.87 12.77 5.08
CA MET A 80 -6.58 12.77 6.51
C MET A 80 -5.28 13.54 6.78
N GLU A 81 -5.24 14.21 7.91
CA GLU A 81 -4.08 14.95 8.39
C GLU A 81 -3.66 14.40 9.76
N ILE A 82 -2.38 14.08 9.88
CA ILE A 82 -1.75 13.54 11.09
C ILE A 82 -0.64 14.52 11.50
N ASN A 83 -0.59 14.86 12.78
CA ASN A 83 0.43 15.74 13.38
C ASN A 83 1.76 15.03 13.63
#